data_AF-A0A069D0H3-F1
#
_entry.id   AF-A0A069D0H3-F1
#
_cell.length_a   1.000
_cell.length_b   1.000
_cell.length_c   1.000
_cell.angle_alpha   90.00
_cell.angle_beta   90.00
_cell.angle_gamma   90.00
#
_symmetry.space_group_name_H-M   'P 1'
#
loop_
_entity.id
_entity.type
_entity.pdbx_description
1 polymer ?
#
loop_
_entity_poly.entity_id
_entity_poly.type
_entity_poly.pdbx_seq_one_letter_code
_entity_poly.pdbx_strand_id
1 'polypeptide(L)'
;MKKWTYAILALTLTAGLAACNGSNDETDNNIVFGDNQIGNGEQEFIITHNQTIKKGVYLLKGWCYVADGATLVIEAGTVIKGDNETRAALIVEPGGQIIARGTAELPIVFTSEKAPGQRKPGDWGGLILCGNARNNQGFMQVEGGPRTMHGGIKDTDNSGILSYVRIEFAGSPLRTNQEINGLTLGSVGSNTQIDHIQVSYSNDDAFEWFGGTVSPNYLVAYHTWDDDFDADNGYRGTATNLLGIRHPRIADASTSHGFECSSSSNAEPQTAPTFSNVNLYGPSSTDTEFENTTTYINGAGLLPDNQSLLGLYGAAIALSSNTAVSFKNANINGYPLNWEGTAATQENVTFGTATVSFPTWTNGWCNFDPQNTVY
;
A
#
# COMPACT_ATOMS: atom_id res chain seq x y z
N MET A 1 86.21 36.31 -19.92
CA MET A 1 85.84 36.05 -18.52
C MET A 1 84.33 35.91 -18.41
N LYS A 2 83.89 34.87 -17.70
CA LYS A 2 82.51 34.52 -17.38
C LYS A 2 81.76 35.73 -16.77
N LYS A 3 80.46 35.92 -17.08
CA LYS A 3 79.38 35.50 -16.16
C LYS A 3 77.95 35.84 -16.63
N TRP A 4 77.14 34.78 -16.75
CA TRP A 4 75.76 34.58 -16.27
C TRP A 4 74.67 35.63 -16.54
N THR A 5 73.68 35.24 -17.35
CA THR A 5 72.29 35.74 -17.25
C THR A 5 71.33 34.57 -17.31
N TYR A 6 70.38 34.60 -16.37
CA TYR A 6 69.41 33.57 -16.04
C TYR A 6 68.37 33.38 -17.16
N ALA A 7 68.03 32.13 -17.47
CA ALA A 7 66.89 31.78 -18.30
C ALA A 7 65.60 31.94 -17.47
N ILE A 8 64.73 32.86 -17.88
CA ILE A 8 63.34 32.92 -17.44
C ILE A 8 62.52 32.20 -18.52
N LEU A 9 61.98 31.04 -18.15
CA LEU A 9 61.07 30.27 -18.99
C LEU A 9 59.68 30.95 -18.93
N ALA A 10 59.38 31.82 -19.90
CA ALA A 10 58.04 32.34 -20.11
C ALA A 10 57.26 31.35 -20.98
N LEU A 11 56.48 30.48 -20.34
CA LEU A 11 55.49 29.65 -21.03
C LEU A 11 54.35 30.57 -21.50
N THR A 12 54.32 30.89 -22.80
CA THR A 12 53.20 31.56 -23.44
C THR A 12 52.12 30.53 -23.71
N LEU A 13 51.11 30.48 -22.85
CA LEU A 13 49.88 29.73 -23.11
C LEU A 13 49.01 30.60 -24.04
N THR A 14 49.07 30.35 -25.34
CA THR A 14 48.11 30.92 -26.30
C THR A 14 46.75 30.27 -26.09
N ALA A 15 45.77 31.07 -25.68
CA ALA A 15 44.38 30.69 -25.60
C ALA A 15 43.83 30.35 -26.99
N GLY A 16 43.63 29.05 -27.24
CA GLY A 16 42.77 28.55 -28.31
C GLY A 16 41.41 28.23 -27.72
N LEU A 17 40.42 29.09 -28.01
CA LEU A 17 39.01 28.81 -27.79
C LEU A 17 38.59 27.62 -28.64
N ALA A 18 38.55 26.43 -28.04
CA ALA A 18 37.70 25.35 -28.53
C ALA A 18 36.38 25.46 -27.77
N ALA A 19 35.39 26.08 -28.42
CA ALA A 19 34.00 25.96 -28.01
C ALA A 19 33.59 24.49 -28.19
N CYS A 20 33.81 23.68 -27.16
CA CYS A 20 33.01 22.49 -26.98
C CYS A 20 31.61 22.98 -26.65
N ASN A 21 30.69 22.86 -27.60
CA ASN A 21 29.28 22.70 -27.28
C ASN A 21 29.20 21.45 -26.39
N GLY A 22 29.39 21.65 -25.09
CA GLY A 22 28.79 20.77 -24.10
C GLY A 22 27.30 20.96 -24.31
N SER A 23 26.70 20.04 -25.05
CA SER A 23 25.29 19.75 -24.90
C SER A 23 25.02 19.72 -23.40
N ASN A 24 24.09 20.56 -22.95
CA ASN A 24 23.44 20.34 -21.67
C ASN A 24 22.89 18.91 -21.73
N ASP A 25 23.63 17.95 -21.19
CA ASP A 25 23.04 16.69 -20.73
C ASP A 25 22.21 17.08 -19.51
N GLU A 26 21.03 17.67 -19.76
CA GLU A 26 19.87 17.28 -18.98
C GLU A 26 19.68 15.80 -19.28
N THR A 27 20.33 14.95 -18.50
CA THR A 27 19.95 13.54 -18.42
C THR A 27 18.46 13.54 -18.17
N ASP A 28 17.71 12.99 -19.14
CA ASP A 28 16.26 12.95 -19.23
C ASP A 28 15.67 12.56 -17.86
N ASN A 29 15.29 13.57 -17.05
CA ASN A 29 14.78 13.42 -15.69
C ASN A 29 13.32 12.95 -15.72
N ASN A 30 12.97 12.07 -16.66
CA ASN A 30 11.61 11.67 -16.91
C ASN A 30 11.33 10.32 -16.23
N ILE A 31 10.24 10.25 -15.46
CA ILE A 31 9.75 8.99 -14.88
C ILE A 31 9.01 8.11 -15.91
N VAL A 32 8.51 8.73 -16.99
CA VAL A 32 7.74 8.03 -18.03
C VAL A 32 8.62 7.75 -19.24
N PHE A 33 8.79 6.48 -19.57
CA PHE A 33 9.57 5.98 -20.69
C PHE A 33 8.67 5.37 -21.77
N GLY A 34 9.12 5.43 -23.03
CA GLY A 34 8.46 4.75 -24.16
C GLY A 34 6.95 4.96 -24.22
N ASP A 35 6.20 3.86 -24.35
CA ASP A 35 4.74 3.81 -24.46
C ASP A 35 4.05 3.94 -23.09
N ASN A 36 4.26 5.07 -22.40
CA ASN A 36 3.69 5.36 -21.07
C ASN A 36 4.11 4.38 -19.96
N GLN A 37 5.35 3.89 -20.01
CA GLN A 37 5.91 3.05 -18.96
C GLN A 37 6.44 3.93 -17.80
N ILE A 38 6.03 3.65 -16.57
CA ILE A 38 6.64 4.23 -15.36
C ILE A 38 7.80 3.33 -14.96
N GLY A 39 8.99 3.93 -14.81
CA GLY A 39 10.24 3.23 -14.58
C GLY A 39 10.92 2.81 -15.89
N ASN A 40 12.22 2.51 -15.82
CA ASN A 40 13.06 2.20 -16.97
C ASN A 40 13.02 0.71 -17.41
N GLY A 41 12.20 -0.11 -16.74
CA GLY A 41 12.07 -1.55 -17.00
C GLY A 41 13.06 -2.42 -16.23
N GLU A 42 13.97 -1.83 -15.46
CA GLU A 42 14.77 -2.55 -14.48
C GLU A 42 13.91 -2.91 -13.26
N GLN A 43 14.37 -3.90 -12.47
CA GLN A 43 13.66 -4.30 -11.25
C GLN A 43 13.60 -3.18 -10.22
N GLU A 44 14.57 -2.27 -10.22
CA GLU A 44 14.60 -1.13 -9.30
C GLU A 44 14.82 0.16 -10.08
N PHE A 45 13.98 1.16 -9.84
CA PHE A 45 14.10 2.49 -10.42
C PHE A 45 13.92 3.55 -9.33
N ILE A 46 14.81 4.55 -9.28
CA ILE A 46 14.82 5.55 -8.20
C ILE A 46 14.46 6.92 -8.75
N ILE A 47 13.40 7.51 -8.19
CA ILE A 47 12.93 8.86 -8.45
C ILE A 47 13.60 9.79 -7.44
N THR A 48 14.61 10.53 -7.90
CA THR A 48 15.46 11.40 -7.05
C THR A 48 15.07 12.88 -7.08
N HIS A 49 14.12 13.25 -7.93
CA HIS A 49 13.66 14.62 -8.12
C HIS A 49 12.13 14.66 -8.21
N ASN A 50 11.55 15.85 -8.08
CA ASN A 50 10.10 16.01 -8.20
C ASN A 50 9.62 15.63 -9.61
N GLN A 51 8.59 14.79 -9.66
CA GLN A 51 8.00 14.28 -10.91
C GLN A 51 6.49 14.50 -10.91
N THR A 52 5.90 14.55 -12.09
CA THR A 52 4.45 14.61 -12.26
C THR A 52 4.02 13.64 -13.33
N ILE A 53 3.20 12.66 -12.96
CA ILE A 53 2.47 11.80 -13.89
C ILE A 53 1.18 12.53 -14.28
N LYS A 54 1.08 12.86 -15.56
CA LYS A 54 -0.11 13.49 -16.14
C LYS A 54 -1.27 12.50 -16.19
N LYS A 55 -2.51 13.01 -16.28
CA LYS A 55 -3.68 12.14 -16.44
C LYS A 55 -3.51 11.26 -17.68
N GLY A 56 -3.56 9.94 -17.49
CA GLY A 56 -3.41 8.96 -18.56
C GLY A 56 -3.47 7.53 -18.06
N VAL A 57 -3.16 6.58 -18.95
CA VAL A 57 -3.02 5.16 -18.62
C VAL A 57 -1.55 4.79 -18.78
N TYR A 58 -0.96 4.23 -17.73
CA TYR A 58 0.46 3.91 -17.64
C TYR A 58 0.69 2.46 -17.22
N LEU A 59 1.85 1.91 -17.59
CA LEU A 59 2.33 0.62 -17.11
C LEU A 59 3.49 0.86 -16.11
N LEU A 60 3.33 0.46 -14.85
CA LEU A 60 4.38 0.48 -13.85
C LEU A 60 5.21 -0.81 -13.95
N LYS A 61 6.52 -0.69 -14.16
CA LYS A 61 7.44 -1.83 -14.16
C LYS A 61 8.46 -1.72 -13.04
N GLY A 62 8.74 -2.87 -12.41
CA GLY A 62 9.68 -2.97 -11.30
C GLY A 62 9.23 -2.22 -10.05
N TRP A 63 10.18 -2.04 -9.14
CA TRP A 63 10.03 -1.30 -7.90
C TRP A 63 10.49 0.14 -8.13
N CYS A 64 9.52 1.04 -8.20
CA CYS A 64 9.78 2.47 -8.34
C CYS A 64 9.81 3.13 -6.96
N TYR A 65 10.98 3.64 -6.58
CA TYR A 65 11.24 4.26 -5.29
C TYR A 65 11.16 5.79 -5.40
N VAL A 66 10.25 6.43 -4.67
CA VAL A 66 10.26 7.88 -4.44
C VAL A 66 11.20 8.17 -3.28
N ALA A 67 12.41 8.62 -3.60
CA ALA A 67 13.49 8.77 -2.62
C ALA A 67 13.34 10.03 -1.76
N ASP A 68 14.16 10.13 -0.71
CA ASP A 68 14.25 11.31 0.16
C ASP A 68 14.41 12.61 -0.64
N GLY A 69 13.59 13.62 -0.32
CA GLY A 69 13.56 14.91 -0.98
C GLY A 69 12.81 14.95 -2.32
N ALA A 70 12.39 13.80 -2.87
CA ALA A 70 11.58 13.74 -4.08
C ALA A 70 10.08 13.73 -3.77
N THR A 71 9.30 14.39 -4.63
CA THR A 71 7.83 14.34 -4.62
C THR A 71 7.30 13.79 -5.94
N LEU A 72 6.51 12.73 -5.89
CA LEU A 72 5.76 12.22 -7.03
C LEU A 72 4.32 12.71 -7.00
N VAL A 73 3.93 13.53 -7.96
CA VAL A 73 2.54 13.98 -8.14
C VAL A 73 1.85 13.10 -9.19
N ILE A 74 0.64 12.64 -8.91
CA ILE A 74 -0.19 11.88 -9.85
C ILE A 74 -1.51 12.63 -10.03
N GLU A 75 -1.82 13.02 -11.27
CA GLU A 75 -3.04 13.78 -11.57
C GLU A 75 -4.30 12.90 -11.44
N ALA A 76 -5.42 13.51 -11.05
CA ALA A 76 -6.70 12.83 -10.88
C ALA A 76 -7.17 12.11 -12.16
N GLY A 77 -7.78 10.94 -12.01
CA GLY A 77 -8.26 10.11 -13.12
C GLY A 77 -7.15 9.37 -13.87
N THR A 78 -5.94 9.30 -13.32
CA THR A 78 -4.85 8.47 -13.84
C THR A 78 -5.10 6.99 -13.52
N VAL A 79 -4.77 6.11 -14.46
CA VAL A 79 -4.74 4.66 -14.26
C VAL A 79 -3.30 4.17 -14.40
N ILE A 80 -2.79 3.50 -13.38
CA ILE A 80 -1.48 2.86 -13.35
C ILE A 80 -1.69 1.36 -13.26
N LYS A 81 -1.21 0.65 -14.26
CA LYS A 81 -1.27 -0.81 -14.34
C LYS A 81 0.05 -1.39 -13.83
N GLY A 82 0.01 -2.19 -12.77
CA GLY A 82 1.19 -2.88 -12.26
C GLY A 82 1.53 -4.09 -13.15
N ASP A 83 2.79 -4.16 -13.57
CA ASP A 83 3.33 -5.28 -14.33
C ASP A 83 3.49 -6.52 -13.45
N ASN A 84 3.03 -7.66 -13.97
CA ASN A 84 2.97 -8.92 -13.24
C ASN A 84 4.30 -9.65 -13.19
N GLU A 85 5.08 -9.57 -14.27
CA GLU A 85 6.38 -10.25 -14.37
C GLU A 85 7.39 -9.71 -13.36
N THR A 86 7.44 -8.39 -13.21
CA THR A 86 8.33 -7.67 -12.30
C THR A 86 7.77 -7.51 -10.89
N ARG A 87 6.53 -7.98 -10.65
CA ARG A 87 5.78 -7.77 -9.40
C ARG A 87 5.84 -6.31 -8.97
N ALA A 88 5.44 -5.45 -9.91
CA ALA A 88 5.73 -4.03 -9.84
C ALA A 88 5.14 -3.38 -8.57
N ALA A 89 5.85 -2.43 -7.98
CA ALA A 89 5.43 -1.75 -6.77
C ALA A 89 5.84 -0.27 -6.82
N LEU A 90 5.01 0.60 -6.24
CA LEU A 90 5.35 2.01 -6.05
C LEU A 90 5.62 2.24 -4.56
N ILE A 91 6.84 2.65 -4.26
CA ILE A 91 7.38 2.67 -2.90
C ILE A 91 7.81 4.10 -2.57
N VAL A 92 7.21 4.70 -1.55
CA VAL A 92 7.63 6.00 -1.03
C VAL A 92 8.58 5.75 0.13
N GLU A 93 9.85 6.12 -0.04
CA GLU A 93 10.88 5.96 1.00
C GLU A 93 10.75 7.06 2.06
N PRO A 94 11.28 6.87 3.29
CA PRO A 94 11.24 7.93 4.30
C PRO A 94 11.87 9.23 3.77
N GLY A 95 11.15 10.34 3.90
CA GLY A 95 11.55 11.66 3.37
C GLY A 95 11.08 11.93 1.94
N GLY A 96 10.70 10.90 1.18
CA GLY A 96 9.97 11.03 -0.08
C GLY A 96 8.48 11.30 0.14
N GLN A 97 7.81 11.83 -0.89
CA GLN A 97 6.38 12.14 -0.82
C GLN A 97 5.62 11.72 -2.07
N ILE A 98 4.41 11.21 -1.89
CA ILE A 98 3.43 11.02 -2.98
C ILE A 98 2.28 12.01 -2.84
N ILE A 99 1.84 12.62 -3.93
CA ILE A 99 0.65 13.47 -3.98
C ILE A 99 -0.31 12.89 -5.03
N ALA A 100 -1.15 11.95 -4.59
CA ALA A 100 -2.21 11.33 -5.37
C ALA A 100 -3.56 11.83 -4.83
N ARG A 101 -4.06 12.92 -5.43
CA ARG A 101 -5.35 13.53 -5.07
C ARG A 101 -6.35 13.34 -6.20
N GLY A 102 -7.02 12.19 -6.20
CA GLY A 102 -8.19 11.95 -7.04
C GLY A 102 -9.40 12.75 -6.58
N THR A 103 -10.53 12.52 -7.25
CA THR A 103 -11.86 12.94 -6.77
C THR A 103 -12.82 11.76 -6.87
N ALA A 104 -14.04 11.90 -6.36
CA ALA A 104 -15.04 10.86 -6.51
C ALA A 104 -15.31 10.52 -7.99
N GLU A 105 -15.35 11.53 -8.85
CA GLU A 105 -15.61 11.38 -10.28
C GLU A 105 -14.37 10.96 -11.08
N LEU A 106 -13.17 11.27 -10.57
CA LEU A 106 -11.88 11.00 -11.21
C LEU A 106 -10.91 10.37 -10.20
N PRO A 107 -11.20 9.17 -9.67
CA PRO A 107 -10.30 8.49 -8.76
C PRO A 107 -9.00 8.14 -9.48
N ILE A 108 -7.90 8.10 -8.74
CA ILE A 108 -6.64 7.51 -9.24
C ILE A 108 -6.74 6.01 -9.04
N VAL A 109 -6.39 5.24 -10.06
CA VAL A 109 -6.51 3.77 -10.04
C VAL A 109 -5.15 3.14 -10.20
N PHE A 110 -4.79 2.27 -9.27
CA PHE A 110 -3.71 1.32 -9.39
C PHE A 110 -4.32 -0.07 -9.54
N THR A 111 -3.99 -0.80 -10.60
CA THR A 111 -4.66 -2.07 -10.94
C THR A 111 -3.72 -3.03 -11.66
N SER A 112 -4.16 -4.26 -11.89
CA SER A 112 -3.43 -5.25 -12.69
C SER A 112 -3.33 -4.85 -14.16
N GLU A 113 -2.19 -5.15 -14.80
CA GLU A 113 -2.03 -5.05 -16.25
C GLU A 113 -2.86 -6.05 -17.06
N LYS A 114 -3.33 -7.13 -16.43
CA LYS A 114 -4.07 -8.20 -17.13
C LYS A 114 -5.37 -7.65 -17.70
N ALA A 115 -5.80 -8.30 -18.78
CA ALA A 115 -7.04 -7.94 -19.46
C ALA A 115 -8.26 -8.09 -18.52
N PRO A 116 -9.34 -7.32 -18.75
CA PRO A 116 -10.60 -7.52 -18.04
C PRO A 116 -11.04 -8.99 -18.09
N GLY A 117 -11.52 -9.52 -16.97
CA GLY A 117 -11.89 -10.92 -16.79
C GLY A 117 -10.72 -11.84 -16.42
N GLN A 118 -9.48 -11.41 -16.62
CA GLN A 118 -8.28 -12.23 -16.38
C GLN A 118 -7.46 -11.83 -15.16
N ARG A 119 -7.81 -10.71 -14.51
CA ARG A 119 -7.11 -10.21 -13.32
C ARG A 119 -7.25 -11.20 -12.15
N LYS A 120 -6.20 -11.28 -11.33
CA LYS A 120 -6.12 -12.12 -10.14
C LYS A 120 -5.50 -11.33 -8.98
N PRO A 121 -5.89 -11.62 -7.73
CA PRO A 121 -5.16 -11.14 -6.57
C PRO A 121 -3.65 -11.37 -6.72
N GLY A 122 -2.84 -10.37 -6.33
CA GLY A 122 -1.38 -10.50 -6.36
C GLY A 122 -0.81 -10.45 -7.78
N ASP A 123 -1.55 -9.90 -8.73
CA ASP A 123 -1.07 -9.65 -10.09
C ASP A 123 0.06 -8.62 -10.10
N TRP A 124 0.18 -7.78 -9.08
CA TRP A 124 1.29 -6.84 -8.90
C TRP A 124 1.55 -6.61 -7.41
N GLY A 125 2.61 -5.87 -7.08
CA GLY A 125 3.07 -5.67 -5.71
C GLY A 125 2.08 -4.90 -4.85
N GLY A 126 1.85 -3.64 -5.16
CA GLY A 126 0.99 -2.76 -4.34
C GLY A 126 1.61 -1.38 -4.13
N LEU A 127 1.02 -0.63 -3.19
CA LEU A 127 1.56 0.65 -2.75
C LEU A 127 2.20 0.51 -1.37
N ILE A 128 3.42 1.01 -1.23
CA ILE A 128 4.16 0.97 0.04
C ILE A 128 4.55 2.40 0.40
N LEU A 129 4.08 2.90 1.54
CA LEU A 129 4.49 4.20 2.08
C LEU A 129 5.29 3.98 3.35
N CYS A 130 6.54 4.41 3.33
CA CYS A 130 7.45 4.35 4.47
C CYS A 130 7.71 5.76 5.03
N GLY A 131 7.66 5.89 6.35
CA GLY A 131 7.87 7.15 7.06
C GLY A 131 8.86 7.03 8.22
N ASN A 132 9.03 8.16 8.90
CA ASN A 132 9.96 8.34 10.02
C ASN A 132 9.30 8.31 11.41
N ALA A 133 8.03 7.88 11.52
CA ALA A 133 7.34 7.80 12.81
C ALA A 133 7.87 6.63 13.68
N ARG A 134 7.57 6.68 14.98
CA ARG A 134 8.00 5.61 15.89
C ARG A 134 7.19 4.32 15.66
N ASN A 135 7.91 3.21 15.63
CA ASN A 135 7.42 1.84 15.80
C ASN A 135 8.13 1.22 17.03
N ASN A 136 7.83 -0.04 17.35
CA ASN A 136 8.42 -0.73 18.50
C ASN A 136 9.55 -1.73 18.15
N GLN A 137 10.07 -1.66 16.92
CA GLN A 137 11.14 -2.52 16.39
C GLN A 137 12.40 -1.73 15.97
N GLY A 138 12.36 -0.40 16.02
CA GLY A 138 13.44 0.48 15.58
C GLY A 138 13.38 0.77 14.08
N PHE A 139 14.34 0.25 13.32
CA PHE A 139 14.37 0.35 11.85
C PHE A 139 14.12 -1.02 11.25
N MET A 140 13.11 -1.11 10.39
CA MET A 140 12.74 -2.36 9.72
C MET A 140 12.81 -2.21 8.22
N GLN A 141 13.22 -3.29 7.54
CA GLN A 141 13.10 -3.39 6.10
C GLN A 141 11.67 -3.78 5.75
N VAL A 142 11.13 -3.22 4.68
CA VAL A 142 9.89 -3.73 4.08
C VAL A 142 10.06 -5.21 3.75
N GLU A 143 9.07 -6.02 4.10
CA GLU A 143 9.05 -7.44 3.86
C GLU A 143 9.14 -7.82 2.37
N GLY A 144 9.49 -9.06 2.08
CA GLY A 144 9.58 -9.56 0.69
C GLY A 144 10.84 -9.11 -0.08
N GLY A 145 11.58 -8.13 0.44
CA GLY A 145 12.89 -7.73 -0.06
C GLY A 145 13.07 -6.36 -0.72
N PRO A 146 12.06 -5.47 -0.90
CA PRO A 146 12.33 -4.08 -1.24
C PRO A 146 13.36 -3.48 -0.29
N ARG A 147 14.26 -2.65 -0.82
CA ARG A 147 15.42 -2.15 -0.05
C ARG A 147 15.03 -1.18 1.08
N THR A 148 13.81 -0.64 1.02
CA THR A 148 13.39 0.49 1.84
C THR A 148 13.32 0.10 3.31
N MET A 149 13.96 0.93 4.13
CA MET A 149 13.86 0.86 5.58
C MET A 149 12.83 1.89 6.07
N HIS A 150 12.10 1.59 7.13
CA HIS A 150 11.17 2.53 7.76
C HIS A 150 11.33 2.55 9.28
N GLY A 151 10.80 3.59 9.92
CA GLY A 151 10.96 3.83 11.35
C GLY A 151 11.80 5.07 11.64
N GLY A 152 11.68 5.55 12.87
CA GLY A 152 12.36 6.76 13.31
C GLY A 152 11.75 7.30 14.59
N ILE A 153 11.90 8.61 14.79
CA ILE A 153 11.46 9.30 16.02
C ILE A 153 10.44 10.41 15.78
N LYS A 154 10.03 10.62 14.52
CA LYS A 154 9.23 11.76 14.08
C LYS A 154 7.79 11.32 13.82
N ASP A 155 7.00 11.21 14.88
CA ASP A 155 5.58 10.86 14.76
C ASP A 155 4.76 11.83 13.90
N THR A 156 5.25 13.05 13.68
CA THR A 156 4.62 14.06 12.82
C THR A 156 5.21 14.05 11.41
N ASP A 157 5.82 12.95 10.98
CA ASP A 157 6.31 12.80 9.62
C ASP A 157 5.17 12.89 8.58
N ASN A 158 5.53 13.24 7.34
CA ASN A 158 4.58 13.44 6.26
C ASN A 158 5.08 12.77 4.97
N SER A 159 4.48 11.63 4.64
CA SER A 159 4.74 10.86 3.40
C SER A 159 3.88 11.33 2.22
N GLY A 160 3.11 12.41 2.39
CA GLY A 160 2.28 13.01 1.37
C GLY A 160 0.79 12.73 1.54
N ILE A 161 0.10 12.49 0.42
CA ILE A 161 -1.36 12.49 0.32
C ILE A 161 -1.83 11.39 -0.62
N LEU A 162 -2.70 10.53 -0.10
CA LEU A 162 -3.55 9.62 -0.87
C LEU A 162 -5.00 10.01 -0.60
N SER A 163 -5.72 10.46 -1.63
CA SER A 163 -7.16 10.79 -1.54
C SER A 163 -7.89 10.34 -2.79
N TYR A 164 -9.00 9.62 -2.63
CA TYR A 164 -9.77 9.01 -3.73
C TYR A 164 -8.89 8.13 -4.62
N VAL A 165 -8.31 7.11 -4.01
CA VAL A 165 -7.42 6.14 -4.67
C VAL A 165 -8.02 4.75 -4.59
N ARG A 166 -7.92 4.02 -5.69
CA ARG A 166 -8.32 2.62 -5.80
C ARG A 166 -7.10 1.76 -6.07
N ILE A 167 -6.94 0.68 -5.31
CA ILE A 167 -5.83 -0.26 -5.39
C ILE A 167 -6.45 -1.64 -5.61
N GLU A 168 -6.24 -2.22 -6.78
CA GLU A 168 -6.93 -3.42 -7.22
C GLU A 168 -5.93 -4.51 -7.56
N PHE A 169 -6.17 -5.74 -7.11
CA PHE A 169 -5.39 -6.92 -7.50
C PHE A 169 -3.89 -6.85 -7.12
N ALA A 170 -3.56 -6.04 -6.12
CA ALA A 170 -2.23 -5.99 -5.49
C ALA A 170 -2.02 -7.22 -4.57
N GLY A 171 -0.94 -7.26 -3.79
CA GLY A 171 -0.74 -8.33 -2.80
C GLY A 171 0.31 -9.38 -3.18
N SER A 172 1.21 -9.12 -4.12
CA SER A 172 2.03 -10.20 -4.70
C SER A 172 2.99 -10.82 -3.68
N PRO A 173 3.10 -12.16 -3.61
CA PRO A 173 4.17 -12.84 -2.89
C PRO A 173 5.50 -12.46 -3.53
N LEU A 174 6.38 -11.76 -2.81
CA LEU A 174 7.72 -11.43 -3.31
C LEU A 174 8.69 -12.58 -3.06
N ARG A 175 8.51 -13.32 -1.95
CA ARG A 175 9.16 -14.60 -1.66
C ARG A 175 8.13 -15.54 -1.02
N THR A 176 8.49 -16.80 -0.83
CA THR A 176 7.61 -17.77 -0.14
C THR A 176 7.31 -17.26 1.28
N ASN A 177 6.03 -17.04 1.57
CA ASN A 177 5.51 -16.49 2.84
C ASN A 177 6.10 -15.11 3.18
N GLN A 178 6.35 -14.29 2.15
CA GLN A 178 6.73 -12.89 2.29
C GLN A 178 6.10 -12.12 1.13
N GLU A 179 4.83 -11.86 1.33
CA GLU A 179 3.95 -11.06 0.50
C GLU A 179 4.13 -9.57 0.83
N ILE A 180 3.64 -8.70 -0.04
CA ILE A 180 3.44 -7.28 0.26
C ILE A 180 1.98 -6.98 0.03
N ASN A 181 1.45 -5.97 0.69
CA ASN A 181 0.00 -5.77 0.83
C ASN A 181 -0.60 -4.92 -0.29
N GLY A 182 -1.92 -4.72 -0.23
CA GLY A 182 -2.58 -3.73 -1.07
C GLY A 182 -2.04 -2.32 -0.81
N LEU A 183 -2.18 -1.87 0.44
CA LEU A 183 -1.53 -0.65 0.94
C LEU A 183 -0.75 -0.94 2.22
N THR A 184 0.57 -1.03 2.08
CA THR A 184 1.51 -1.18 3.21
C THR A 184 1.90 0.19 3.77
N LEU A 185 1.79 0.37 5.08
CA LEU A 185 2.06 1.62 5.79
C LEU A 185 3.13 1.42 6.86
N GLY A 186 4.39 1.56 6.46
CA GLY A 186 5.55 1.41 7.33
C GLY A 186 5.88 2.70 8.09
N SER A 187 5.51 2.78 9.37
CA SER A 187 5.90 3.90 10.25
C SER A 187 5.53 5.29 9.69
N VAL A 188 4.34 5.40 9.09
CA VAL A 188 3.83 6.64 8.50
C VAL A 188 3.36 7.61 9.60
N GLY A 189 3.77 8.87 9.49
CA GLY A 189 3.50 9.91 10.49
C GLY A 189 2.13 10.59 10.35
N SER A 190 1.71 11.25 11.42
CA SER A 190 0.37 11.85 11.58
C SER A 190 0.11 13.09 10.72
N ASN A 191 1.13 13.64 10.05
CA ASN A 191 0.94 14.73 9.09
C ASN A 191 0.69 14.23 7.66
N THR A 192 0.72 12.91 7.44
CA THR A 192 0.33 12.28 6.16
C THR A 192 -1.20 12.23 6.06
N GLN A 193 -1.74 12.59 4.90
CA GLN A 193 -3.17 12.48 4.63
C GLN A 193 -3.48 11.19 3.88
N ILE A 194 -4.35 10.36 4.43
CA ILE A 194 -4.85 9.15 3.76
C ILE A 194 -6.37 9.14 3.94
N ASP A 195 -7.11 9.33 2.85
CA ASP A 195 -8.57 9.24 2.88
C ASP A 195 -9.19 8.72 1.59
N HIS A 196 -10.40 8.15 1.68
CA HIS A 196 -11.12 7.59 0.53
C HIS A 196 -10.26 6.62 -0.28
N ILE A 197 -9.80 5.55 0.38
CA ILE A 197 -9.01 4.50 -0.24
C ILE A 197 -9.85 3.24 -0.33
N GLN A 198 -9.94 2.66 -1.53
CA GLN A 198 -10.47 1.31 -1.72
C GLN A 198 -9.32 0.38 -2.10
N VAL A 199 -9.18 -0.71 -1.36
CA VAL A 199 -8.35 -1.85 -1.74
C VAL A 199 -9.27 -3.01 -2.12
N SER A 200 -9.02 -3.65 -3.25
CA SER A 200 -9.88 -4.72 -3.76
C SER A 200 -9.11 -5.89 -4.29
N TYR A 201 -9.55 -7.10 -3.91
CA TYR A 201 -8.92 -8.34 -4.35
C TYR A 201 -7.40 -8.32 -4.10
N SER A 202 -6.97 -7.74 -2.98
CA SER A 202 -5.57 -7.90 -2.52
C SER A 202 -5.35 -9.37 -2.20
N ASN A 203 -4.21 -9.93 -2.60
CA ASN A 203 -3.84 -11.32 -2.32
C ASN A 203 -3.27 -11.53 -0.93
N ASP A 204 -2.81 -10.46 -0.32
CA ASP A 204 -2.45 -10.39 1.09
C ASP A 204 -3.39 -9.35 1.73
N ASP A 205 -3.02 -8.74 2.84
CA ASP A 205 -3.84 -7.76 3.51
C ASP A 205 -4.24 -6.59 2.62
N ALA A 206 -5.43 -6.04 2.87
CA ALA A 206 -5.86 -4.84 2.17
C ALA A 206 -5.09 -3.61 2.68
N PHE A 207 -5.06 -3.45 4.00
CA PHE A 207 -4.34 -2.37 4.68
C PHE A 207 -3.53 -2.97 5.81
N GLU A 208 -2.22 -2.72 5.81
CA GLU A 208 -1.36 -3.16 6.91
C GLU A 208 -0.52 -1.99 7.44
N TRP A 209 -0.55 -1.80 8.76
CA TRP A 209 0.23 -0.78 9.46
C TRP A 209 1.39 -1.40 10.24
N PHE A 210 2.62 -1.16 9.78
CA PHE A 210 3.82 -1.50 10.54
C PHE A 210 4.31 -0.29 11.35
N GLY A 211 3.71 -0.08 12.53
CA GLY A 211 4.00 1.07 13.38
C GLY A 211 3.44 2.39 12.86
N GLY A 212 3.83 3.51 13.49
CA GLY A 212 3.44 4.85 13.06
C GLY A 212 2.17 5.40 13.72
N THR A 213 1.73 6.56 13.22
CA THR A 213 0.73 7.43 13.86
C THR A 213 -0.23 8.10 12.86
N VAL A 214 -0.15 7.75 11.57
CA VAL A 214 -1.13 8.19 10.56
C VAL A 214 -2.55 7.85 11.00
N SER A 215 -3.52 8.71 10.69
CA SER A 215 -4.91 8.53 11.10
C SER A 215 -5.81 8.59 9.86
N PRO A 216 -5.96 7.46 9.15
CA PRO A 216 -6.69 7.42 7.89
C PRO A 216 -8.21 7.50 8.07
N ASN A 217 -8.91 7.91 7.02
CA ASN A 217 -10.37 8.06 7.06
C ASN A 217 -11.04 7.56 5.76
N TYR A 218 -12.19 6.88 5.85
CA TYR A 218 -12.89 6.30 4.68
C TYR A 218 -12.07 5.24 3.96
N LEU A 219 -11.90 4.09 4.61
CA LEU A 219 -11.20 2.93 4.08
C LEU A 219 -12.18 1.84 3.69
N VAL A 220 -11.99 1.26 2.50
CA VAL A 220 -12.79 0.14 1.98
C VAL A 220 -11.87 -1.03 1.67
N ALA A 221 -12.00 -2.12 2.40
CA ALA A 221 -11.43 -3.43 2.04
C ALA A 221 -12.53 -4.26 1.36
N TYR A 222 -12.27 -4.70 0.13
CA TYR A 222 -13.27 -5.38 -0.69
C TYR A 222 -12.71 -6.66 -1.27
N HIS A 223 -13.21 -7.80 -0.78
CA HIS A 223 -12.84 -9.13 -1.27
C HIS A 223 -11.34 -9.43 -1.16
N THR A 224 -10.73 -8.95 -0.09
CA THR A 224 -9.36 -9.27 0.29
C THR A 224 -9.19 -10.78 0.48
N TRP A 225 -8.00 -11.28 0.15
CA TRP A 225 -7.66 -12.68 0.27
C TRP A 225 -7.32 -13.04 1.72
N ASP A 226 -6.39 -12.31 2.33
CA ASP A 226 -6.07 -12.43 3.76
C ASP A 226 -6.86 -11.44 4.62
N ASP A 227 -6.27 -10.50 5.34
CA ASP A 227 -6.98 -9.67 6.32
C ASP A 227 -7.44 -8.31 5.78
N ASP A 228 -8.64 -7.87 6.20
CA ASP A 228 -9.14 -6.57 5.74
C ASP A 228 -8.32 -5.40 6.32
N PHE A 229 -7.92 -5.50 7.60
CA PHE A 229 -7.18 -4.46 8.33
C PHE A 229 -6.20 -5.09 9.33
N ASP A 230 -4.91 -5.09 9.00
CA ASP A 230 -3.85 -5.53 9.92
C ASP A 230 -3.14 -4.33 10.56
N ALA A 231 -2.94 -4.38 11.88
CA ALA A 231 -2.08 -3.43 12.56
C ALA A 231 -1.05 -4.08 13.46
N ASP A 232 0.19 -3.61 13.29
CA ASP A 232 1.36 -4.23 13.87
C ASP A 232 2.39 -3.23 14.36
N ASN A 233 3.43 -3.76 15.03
CA ASN A 233 4.68 -3.07 15.32
C ASN A 233 4.54 -1.67 15.99
N GLY A 234 3.55 -1.51 16.86
CA GLY A 234 3.36 -0.29 17.64
C GLY A 234 2.56 0.80 16.92
N TYR A 235 1.76 0.43 15.91
CA TYR A 235 0.84 1.37 15.28
C TYR A 235 -0.19 1.86 16.31
N ARG A 236 -0.39 3.18 16.35
CA ARG A 236 -1.25 3.84 17.35
C ARG A 236 -2.02 5.03 16.79
N GLY A 237 -2.32 4.97 15.50
CA GLY A 237 -3.19 5.92 14.82
C GLY A 237 -4.67 5.71 15.14
N THR A 238 -5.51 6.60 14.62
CA THR A 238 -6.97 6.42 14.62
C THR A 238 -7.48 6.29 13.19
N ALA A 239 -7.97 5.11 12.83
CA ALA A 239 -8.67 4.91 11.57
C ALA A 239 -10.18 5.14 11.77
N THR A 240 -10.80 5.94 10.91
CA THR A 240 -12.24 6.27 11.01
C THR A 240 -12.98 5.96 9.71
N ASN A 241 -14.26 5.56 9.83
CA ASN A 241 -15.12 5.16 8.71
C ASN A 241 -14.49 4.01 7.89
N LEU A 242 -14.59 2.80 8.42
CA LEU A 242 -14.05 1.60 7.80
C LEU A 242 -15.19 0.73 7.26
N LEU A 243 -15.00 0.18 6.07
CA LEU A 243 -15.88 -0.80 5.46
C LEU A 243 -15.05 -2.01 5.03
N GLY A 244 -15.37 -3.20 5.56
CA GLY A 244 -14.83 -4.47 5.08
C GLY A 244 -15.94 -5.35 4.51
N ILE A 245 -15.75 -5.93 3.32
CA ILE A 245 -16.71 -6.83 2.67
C ILE A 245 -15.98 -8.06 2.14
N ARG A 246 -16.24 -9.21 2.74
CA ARG A 246 -15.57 -10.48 2.44
C ARG A 246 -16.19 -11.22 1.27
N HIS A 247 -15.35 -11.83 0.44
CA HIS A 247 -15.81 -12.74 -0.60
C HIS A 247 -16.03 -14.13 0.01
N PRO A 248 -17.21 -14.72 -0.06
CA PRO A 248 -17.57 -15.91 0.74
C PRO A 248 -16.72 -17.15 0.41
N ARG A 249 -16.08 -17.18 -0.76
CA ARG A 249 -15.30 -18.33 -1.26
C ARG A 249 -13.79 -18.08 -1.37
N ILE A 250 -13.29 -16.99 -0.81
CA ILE A 250 -11.86 -16.64 -0.81
C ILE A 250 -11.44 -16.47 0.65
N ALA A 251 -10.38 -17.15 1.06
CA ALA A 251 -9.70 -16.97 2.34
C ALA A 251 -8.29 -17.56 2.21
N ASP A 252 -7.33 -16.96 2.90
CA ASP A 252 -5.94 -17.40 2.93
C ASP A 252 -5.74 -18.63 3.83
N ALA A 253 -4.63 -19.35 3.60
CA ALA A 253 -4.20 -20.49 4.39
C ALA A 253 -3.68 -20.11 5.80
N SER A 254 -3.29 -18.86 6.03
CA SER A 254 -2.99 -18.26 7.34
C SER A 254 -4.23 -18.19 8.25
N THR A 255 -5.42 -18.19 7.65
CA THR A 255 -6.74 -17.91 8.24
C THR A 255 -7.10 -16.44 8.16
N SER A 256 -8.18 -16.12 7.45
CA SER A 256 -8.54 -14.71 7.21
C SER A 256 -9.52 -14.12 8.21
N HIS A 257 -9.20 -12.91 8.64
CA HIS A 257 -9.85 -12.07 9.63
C HIS A 257 -10.37 -10.77 9.02
N GLY A 258 -11.23 -10.10 9.78
CA GLY A 258 -11.61 -8.71 9.48
C GLY A 258 -10.62 -7.71 10.04
N PHE A 259 -10.09 -7.98 11.23
CA PHE A 259 -9.02 -7.24 11.86
C PHE A 259 -8.06 -8.25 12.46
N GLU A 260 -6.79 -8.16 12.10
CA GLU A 260 -5.69 -8.75 12.84
C GLU A 260 -4.88 -7.62 13.47
N CYS A 261 -4.55 -7.73 14.75
CA CYS A 261 -3.57 -6.81 15.30
C CYS A 261 -2.62 -7.55 16.21
N SER A 262 -1.32 -7.35 15.98
CA SER A 262 -0.28 -7.97 16.78
C SER A 262 0.67 -6.95 17.41
N SER A 263 1.31 -7.40 18.48
CA SER A 263 2.32 -6.63 19.21
C SER A 263 3.29 -7.60 19.85
N SER A 264 4.58 -7.42 19.56
CA SER A 264 5.65 -8.20 20.18
C SER A 264 5.61 -8.06 21.72
N SER A 265 5.94 -9.12 22.44
CA SER A 265 5.79 -9.16 23.91
C SER A 265 6.65 -8.09 24.60
N ASN A 266 6.03 -7.26 25.46
CA ASN A 266 6.66 -6.14 26.18
C ASN A 266 7.24 -5.04 25.28
N ALA A 267 6.88 -5.00 24.00
CA ALA A 267 7.32 -3.97 23.09
C ALA A 267 6.59 -2.65 23.35
N GLU A 268 7.33 -1.54 23.29
CA GLU A 268 6.81 -0.18 23.47
C GLU A 268 7.23 0.70 22.28
N PRO A 269 6.31 1.52 21.72
CA PRO A 269 4.89 1.58 22.07
C PRO A 269 4.15 0.28 21.73
N GLN A 270 3.16 -0.10 22.54
CA GLN A 270 2.23 -1.16 22.17
C GLN A 270 1.48 -0.83 20.88
N THR A 271 1.13 -1.85 20.09
CA THR A 271 0.15 -1.69 19.02
C THR A 271 -1.20 -1.37 19.64
N ALA A 272 -1.68 -0.15 19.42
CA ALA A 272 -2.82 0.45 20.10
C ALA A 272 -3.67 1.33 19.17
N PRO A 273 -4.09 0.84 17.99
CA PRO A 273 -4.97 1.60 17.12
C PRO A 273 -6.35 1.82 17.74
N THR A 274 -6.98 2.92 17.33
CA THR A 274 -8.43 3.11 17.50
C THR A 274 -9.12 2.99 16.16
N PHE A 275 -10.07 2.07 16.05
CA PHE A 275 -10.95 1.92 14.89
C PHE A 275 -12.33 2.48 15.23
N SER A 276 -12.81 3.46 14.46
CA SER A 276 -14.08 4.15 14.71
C SER A 276 -15.01 4.12 13.49
N ASN A 277 -16.31 3.95 13.72
CA ASN A 277 -17.35 3.87 12.69
C ASN A 277 -17.07 2.72 11.70
N VAL A 278 -17.00 1.50 12.23
CA VAL A 278 -16.69 0.28 11.47
C VAL A 278 -17.99 -0.36 10.98
N ASN A 279 -18.06 -0.71 9.70
CA ASN A 279 -19.04 -1.64 9.15
C ASN A 279 -18.27 -2.80 8.52
N LEU A 280 -18.46 -4.00 9.05
CA LEU A 280 -17.71 -5.17 8.62
C LEU A 280 -18.69 -6.29 8.26
N TYR A 281 -18.53 -6.84 7.05
CA TYR A 281 -19.40 -7.87 6.49
C TYR A 281 -18.56 -9.08 6.09
N GLY A 282 -18.59 -10.09 6.94
CA GLY A 282 -17.96 -11.39 6.74
C GLY A 282 -18.70 -12.25 5.72
N PRO A 283 -18.19 -13.46 5.46
CA PRO A 283 -18.62 -14.30 4.34
C PRO A 283 -20.10 -14.70 4.37
N SER A 284 -20.72 -14.89 5.54
CA SER A 284 -22.16 -15.21 5.59
C SER A 284 -23.08 -14.00 5.41
N SER A 285 -22.52 -12.78 5.44
CA SER A 285 -23.25 -11.55 5.08
C SER A 285 -23.37 -11.39 3.56
N THR A 286 -22.47 -12.03 2.80
CA THR A 286 -22.41 -11.97 1.33
C THR A 286 -23.01 -13.21 0.66
N ASP A 287 -23.07 -14.35 1.37
CA ASP A 287 -23.76 -15.55 0.90
C ASP A 287 -24.44 -16.29 2.07
N THR A 288 -25.75 -16.46 2.00
CA THR A 288 -26.53 -17.13 3.06
C THR A 288 -26.25 -18.64 3.14
N GLU A 289 -25.69 -19.22 2.08
CA GLU A 289 -25.30 -20.63 2.02
C GLU A 289 -23.82 -20.84 2.39
N PHE A 290 -23.16 -19.83 2.96
CA PHE A 290 -21.76 -19.92 3.35
C PHE A 290 -21.49 -21.10 4.30
N GLU A 291 -20.51 -21.90 3.93
CA GLU A 291 -19.90 -22.91 4.79
C GLU A 291 -18.41 -22.63 4.93
N ASN A 292 -17.89 -22.63 6.16
CA ASN A 292 -16.46 -22.44 6.41
C ASN A 292 -15.70 -23.77 6.23
N THR A 293 -15.66 -24.27 4.98
CA THR A 293 -15.01 -25.53 4.62
C THR A 293 -14.15 -25.36 3.37
N THR A 294 -13.13 -26.21 3.22
CA THR A 294 -12.24 -26.22 2.06
C THR A 294 -12.93 -26.62 0.74
N THR A 295 -14.14 -27.17 0.81
CA THR A 295 -14.95 -27.46 -0.40
C THR A 295 -15.70 -26.23 -0.87
N TYR A 296 -16.22 -25.43 0.06
CA TYR A 296 -16.95 -24.21 -0.24
C TYR A 296 -16.00 -23.07 -0.65
N ILE A 297 -14.92 -22.89 0.10
CA ILE A 297 -13.87 -21.90 -0.15
C ILE A 297 -12.94 -22.46 -1.23
N ASN A 298 -13.28 -22.15 -2.49
CA ASN A 298 -12.63 -22.69 -3.68
C ASN A 298 -11.96 -21.60 -4.55
N GLY A 299 -11.77 -20.42 -4.00
CA GLY A 299 -11.15 -19.27 -4.66
C GLY A 299 -12.03 -18.59 -5.70
N ALA A 300 -13.28 -19.06 -5.94
CA ALA A 300 -14.24 -18.44 -6.86
C ALA A 300 -13.72 -18.21 -8.30
N GLY A 301 -12.76 -19.02 -8.75
CA GLY A 301 -12.07 -18.81 -10.03
C GLY A 301 -11.09 -17.62 -10.03
N LEU A 302 -10.83 -17.01 -8.88
CA LEU A 302 -9.87 -15.93 -8.63
C LEU A 302 -8.59 -16.43 -7.96
N LEU A 303 -8.45 -17.72 -7.67
CA LEU A 303 -7.20 -18.31 -7.16
C LEU A 303 -6.01 -17.93 -8.08
N PRO A 304 -5.01 -17.18 -7.59
CA PRO A 304 -3.87 -16.79 -8.39
C PRO A 304 -2.86 -17.95 -8.57
N ASP A 305 -2.12 -17.90 -9.68
CA ASP A 305 -1.00 -18.82 -9.95
C ASP A 305 0.32 -18.21 -9.46
N ASN A 306 0.34 -17.80 -8.19
CA ASN A 306 1.46 -17.08 -7.57
C ASN A 306 1.97 -17.75 -6.27
N GLN A 307 1.55 -19.01 -6.02
CA GLN A 307 1.82 -19.81 -4.81
C GLN A 307 0.91 -19.55 -3.61
N SER A 308 0.01 -18.57 -3.68
CA SER A 308 -0.99 -18.38 -2.62
C SER A 308 -1.94 -19.57 -2.52
N LEU A 309 -2.33 -19.85 -1.28
CA LEU A 309 -3.10 -21.03 -0.91
C LEU A 309 -4.49 -20.61 -0.42
N LEU A 310 -5.41 -21.57 -0.44
CA LEU A 310 -6.73 -21.40 0.14
C LEU A 310 -6.76 -21.99 1.55
N GLY A 311 -7.38 -21.25 2.46
CA GLY A 311 -7.71 -21.72 3.79
C GLY A 311 -9.15 -21.44 4.15
N LEU A 312 -9.35 -20.96 5.38
CA LEU A 312 -10.66 -20.79 6.00
C LEU A 312 -10.76 -19.41 6.61
N TYR A 313 -11.99 -18.99 6.88
CA TYR A 313 -12.25 -17.79 7.65
C TYR A 313 -12.02 -18.02 9.15
N GLY A 314 -11.39 -17.05 9.81
CA GLY A 314 -11.20 -16.98 11.25
C GLY A 314 -12.25 -16.09 11.93
N ALA A 315 -11.75 -15.27 12.86
CA ALA A 315 -12.53 -14.28 13.59
C ALA A 315 -12.71 -12.95 12.85
N ALA A 316 -13.77 -12.22 13.17
CA ALA A 316 -13.89 -10.82 12.75
C ALA A 316 -12.78 -9.94 13.34
N ILE A 317 -12.34 -10.25 14.57
CA ILE A 317 -11.29 -9.54 15.28
C ILE A 317 -10.37 -10.58 15.93
N ALA A 318 -9.10 -10.62 15.53
CA ALA A 318 -8.04 -11.45 16.08
C ALA A 318 -6.96 -10.55 16.68
N LEU A 319 -6.76 -10.58 18.00
CA LEU A 319 -5.78 -9.73 18.67
C LEU A 319 -4.73 -10.55 19.43
N SER A 320 -3.46 -10.33 19.14
CA SER A 320 -2.37 -10.92 19.91
C SER A 320 -2.33 -10.37 21.34
N SER A 321 -1.53 -11.01 22.20
CA SER A 321 -1.15 -10.43 23.50
C SER A 321 -0.38 -9.10 23.32
N ASN A 322 -0.40 -8.24 24.34
CA ASN A 322 0.32 -6.95 24.38
C ASN A 322 -0.19 -5.88 23.40
N THR A 323 -1.42 -6.01 22.93
CA THR A 323 -2.12 -4.96 22.18
C THR A 323 -3.02 -4.13 23.11
N ALA A 324 -3.34 -2.90 22.70
CA ALA A 324 -4.29 -2.01 23.39
C ALA A 324 -5.31 -1.41 22.40
N VAL A 325 -5.88 -2.27 21.56
CA VAL A 325 -6.83 -1.87 20.50
C VAL A 325 -8.12 -1.30 21.10
N SER A 326 -8.71 -0.32 20.40
CA SER A 326 -10.02 0.24 20.74
C SER A 326 -10.97 0.23 19.53
N PHE A 327 -12.20 -0.23 19.73
CA PHE A 327 -13.28 -0.16 18.74
C PHE A 327 -14.40 0.77 19.23
N LYS A 328 -14.85 1.68 18.36
CA LYS A 328 -15.94 2.62 18.62
C LYS A 328 -16.97 2.62 17.50
N ASN A 329 -18.25 2.46 17.83
CA ASN A 329 -19.35 2.41 16.86
C ASN A 329 -19.08 1.39 15.74
N ALA A 330 -18.95 0.12 16.12
CA ALA A 330 -18.64 -0.96 15.19
C ALA A 330 -19.85 -1.88 15.00
N ASN A 331 -20.22 -2.12 13.75
CA ASN A 331 -21.23 -3.07 13.33
C ASN A 331 -20.56 -4.17 12.50
N ILE A 332 -20.46 -5.36 13.09
CA ILE A 332 -19.69 -6.48 12.56
C ILE A 332 -20.64 -7.65 12.30
N ASN A 333 -20.64 -8.21 11.10
CA ASN A 333 -21.61 -9.23 10.72
C ASN A 333 -20.96 -10.41 10.02
N GLY A 334 -21.50 -11.60 10.25
CA GLY A 334 -21.32 -12.75 9.36
C GLY A 334 -19.92 -13.36 9.29
N TYR A 335 -19.11 -13.22 10.33
CA TYR A 335 -17.89 -14.01 10.52
C TYR A 335 -18.17 -15.32 11.27
N PRO A 336 -17.39 -16.39 11.04
CA PRO A 336 -17.49 -17.63 11.81
C PRO A 336 -17.29 -17.43 13.32
N LEU A 337 -16.34 -16.57 13.68
CA LEU A 337 -16.07 -16.17 15.06
C LEU A 337 -16.12 -14.65 15.18
N ASN A 338 -16.65 -14.15 16.30
CA ASN A 338 -16.63 -12.70 16.55
C ASN A 338 -15.25 -12.23 17.00
N TRP A 339 -14.52 -13.07 17.73
CA TRP A 339 -13.33 -12.68 18.47
C TRP A 339 -12.36 -13.83 18.68
N GLU A 340 -11.07 -13.55 18.51
CA GLU A 340 -9.94 -14.39 18.87
C GLU A 340 -8.87 -13.59 19.64
N GLY A 341 -8.20 -14.24 20.58
CA GLY A 341 -7.10 -13.62 21.33
C GLY A 341 -7.54 -12.68 22.46
N THR A 342 -6.81 -11.59 22.67
CA THR A 342 -7.03 -10.68 23.82
C THR A 342 -8.16 -9.68 23.59
N ALA A 343 -8.73 -9.14 24.66
CA ALA A 343 -9.85 -8.20 24.56
C ALA A 343 -9.42 -6.77 24.20
N ALA A 344 -10.19 -6.10 23.36
CA ALA A 344 -10.07 -4.65 23.11
C ALA A 344 -10.92 -3.83 24.08
N THR A 345 -10.66 -2.52 24.11
CA THR A 345 -11.64 -1.53 24.59
C THR A 345 -12.77 -1.40 23.58
N GLN A 346 -14.03 -1.41 24.04
CA GLN A 346 -15.20 -1.40 23.17
C GLN A 346 -16.20 -0.32 23.59
N GLU A 347 -16.67 0.46 22.63
CA GLU A 347 -17.75 1.44 22.77
C GLU A 347 -18.75 1.26 21.61
N ASN A 348 -20.00 0.88 21.92
CA ASN A 348 -21.04 0.61 20.90
C ASN A 348 -20.60 -0.39 19.81
N VAL A 349 -20.06 -1.54 20.22
CA VAL A 349 -19.69 -2.64 19.32
C VAL A 349 -20.81 -3.67 19.29
N THR A 350 -21.21 -4.08 18.08
CA THR A 350 -22.29 -5.05 17.85
C THR A 350 -21.83 -6.12 16.88
N PHE A 351 -22.24 -7.36 17.15
CA PHE A 351 -22.02 -8.52 16.29
C PHE A 351 -23.36 -9.09 15.84
N GLY A 352 -23.48 -9.47 14.56
CA GLY A 352 -24.75 -9.93 13.99
C GLY A 352 -24.62 -10.70 12.67
N THR A 353 -25.75 -10.81 11.97
CA THR A 353 -25.89 -11.52 10.68
C THR A 353 -26.61 -10.67 9.63
N ALA A 354 -26.31 -9.37 9.59
CA ALA A 354 -26.90 -8.48 8.59
C ALA A 354 -26.34 -8.72 7.19
N THR A 355 -27.18 -8.54 6.17
CA THR A 355 -26.72 -8.46 4.77
C THR A 355 -25.93 -7.18 4.54
N VAL A 356 -25.04 -7.20 3.53
CA VAL A 356 -24.23 -6.04 3.15
C VAL A 356 -25.09 -4.79 2.95
N SER A 357 -24.64 -3.69 3.55
CA SER A 357 -25.14 -2.35 3.28
C SER A 357 -23.96 -1.40 3.12
N PHE A 358 -23.96 -0.64 2.04
CA PHE A 358 -22.93 0.35 1.78
C PHE A 358 -23.24 1.67 2.51
N PRO A 359 -22.33 2.20 3.35
CA PRO A 359 -22.48 3.53 3.92
C PRO A 359 -22.56 4.61 2.84
N THR A 360 -23.30 5.69 3.07
CA THR A 360 -23.51 6.75 2.05
C THR A 360 -22.24 7.45 1.58
N TRP A 361 -21.18 7.48 2.41
CA TRP A 361 -19.87 8.04 2.05
C TRP A 361 -19.15 7.22 0.96
N THR A 362 -19.60 6.01 0.66
CA THR A 362 -19.06 5.18 -0.42
C THR A 362 -19.58 5.57 -1.81
N ASN A 363 -20.65 6.39 -1.87
CA ASN A 363 -21.32 6.67 -3.13
C ASN A 363 -20.42 7.43 -4.11
N GLY A 364 -20.30 6.88 -5.32
CA GLY A 364 -19.72 7.57 -6.48
C GLY A 364 -18.23 7.33 -6.73
N TRP A 365 -17.50 6.69 -5.81
CA TRP A 365 -16.04 6.51 -5.95
C TRP A 365 -15.55 5.09 -5.64
N CYS A 366 -16.27 4.34 -4.82
CA CYS A 366 -16.10 2.90 -4.62
C CYS A 366 -17.31 2.12 -5.15
N ASN A 367 -17.31 0.79 -5.02
CA ASN A 367 -18.37 -0.11 -5.51
C ASN A 367 -18.52 -0.15 -7.05
N PHE A 368 -17.51 -0.71 -7.70
CA PHE A 368 -17.47 -1.01 -9.13
C PHE A 368 -16.94 -2.43 -9.31
N ASP A 369 -17.05 -2.99 -10.51
CA ASP A 369 -16.53 -4.31 -10.83
C ASP A 369 -15.09 -4.19 -11.39
N PRO A 370 -14.04 -4.26 -10.54
CA PRO A 370 -12.66 -4.16 -11.01
C PRO A 370 -12.29 -5.35 -11.92
N GLN A 371 -12.99 -6.48 -11.86
CA GLN A 371 -12.66 -7.63 -12.70
C GLN A 371 -12.97 -7.34 -14.17
N ASN A 372 -14.11 -6.70 -14.46
CA ASN A 372 -14.58 -6.48 -15.83
C ASN A 372 -14.41 -5.04 -16.35
N THR A 373 -13.89 -4.13 -15.52
CA THR A 373 -13.70 -2.72 -15.93
C THR A 373 -12.61 -2.59 -17.01
N VAL A 374 -12.95 -1.88 -18.10
CA VAL A 374 -12.02 -1.39 -19.13
C VAL A 374 -11.59 0.02 -18.74
N TYR A 375 -10.29 0.25 -18.63
CA TYR A 375 -9.67 1.50 -18.21
C TYR A 375 -9.06 2.27 -19.37
#